data_AF-A0A1F3Y004-F1
#
_entry.id   AF-A0A1F3Y004-F1
#
_cell.length_a   1.000
_cell.length_b   1.000
_cell.length_c   1.000
_cell.angle_alpha   90.00
_cell.angle_beta   90.00
_cell.angle_gamma   90.00
#
_symmetry.space_group_name_H-M   'P 1'
#
loop_
_entity.id
_entity.type
_entity.pdbx_description
1 polymer ?
#
loop_
_entity_poly.entity_id
_entity_poly.type
_entity_poly.pdbx_seq_one_letter_code
_entity_poly.pdbx_strand_id
1 'polypeptide(L)'
;MFFRGVLTTSIFLLYFGVMFVSGCAEDKKSETPVVKECALPADQSATLEGKWNVKPVQIALQAGAFSAEEKSAIIQAADSWNSFYEKSLGFKIFEYGDPSSPRESGGAKPAQLCATSIIAGDKFSGTVNIYKLAQWSSSNHQAIALTSLCPTAGKPLPAFKMAMLEVNYQDFFVSGKKQPDLQSIMLHEMGHIVGLDHSCNTTQKSGFPLCSDPALPPDYFQAVMYPVILFDSGGFGEQRRSLQTNDMGRANCLYQDSATAN
;
A
#
# COMPACT_ATOMS: atom_id res chain seq x y z
N MET A 1 49.80 -75.15 12.83
CA MET A 1 50.77 -74.05 13.07
C MET A 1 49.98 -72.75 13.06
N PHE A 2 49.42 -72.32 14.18
CA PHE A 2 50.00 -71.38 15.16
C PHE A 2 50.22 -69.95 14.62
N PHE A 3 49.49 -69.02 15.26
CA PHE A 3 49.82 -67.63 15.63
C PHE A 3 49.04 -66.44 15.01
N ARG A 4 48.38 -65.72 15.96
CA ARG A 4 48.23 -64.26 16.16
C ARG A 4 47.47 -63.47 15.07
N GLY A 5 46.34 -62.81 15.32
CA GLY A 5 45.80 -62.25 16.57
C GLY A 5 46.41 -60.87 16.85
N VAL A 6 45.86 -59.81 16.24
CA VAL A 6 46.11 -58.41 16.62
C VAL A 6 44.76 -57.74 16.83
N LEU A 7 44.51 -57.37 18.09
CA LEU A 7 43.31 -56.70 18.58
C LEU A 7 43.54 -55.19 18.48
N THR A 8 42.94 -54.53 17.49
CA THR A 8 42.96 -53.06 17.39
C THR A 8 41.88 -52.48 18.29
N THR A 9 42.33 -51.80 19.35
CA THR A 9 41.47 -51.11 20.32
C THR A 9 41.16 -49.73 19.78
N SER A 10 39.96 -49.53 19.21
CA SER A 10 39.49 -48.23 18.76
C SER A 10 38.95 -47.42 19.94
N ILE A 11 39.71 -46.38 20.32
CA ILE A 11 39.31 -45.40 21.34
C ILE A 11 38.23 -44.49 20.73
N PHE A 12 36.98 -44.65 21.18
CA PHE A 12 35.90 -43.70 20.91
C PHE A 12 36.10 -42.48 21.81
N LEU A 13 36.68 -41.41 21.27
CA LEU A 13 36.68 -40.09 21.88
C LEU A 13 35.28 -39.47 21.72
N LEU A 14 34.48 -39.50 22.79
CA LEU A 14 33.26 -38.70 22.89
C LEU A 14 33.64 -37.22 22.98
N TYR A 15 33.61 -36.52 21.85
CA TYR A 15 33.64 -35.05 21.82
C TYR A 15 32.26 -34.53 22.28
N PHE A 16 32.18 -34.10 23.54
CA PHE A 16 31.10 -33.23 24.00
C PHE A 16 31.31 -31.85 23.39
N GLY A 17 30.83 -31.68 22.16
CA GLY A 17 30.72 -30.37 21.52
C GLY A 17 29.67 -29.54 22.27
N VAL A 18 30.13 -28.57 23.07
CA VAL A 18 29.28 -27.52 23.64
C VAL A 18 28.79 -26.67 22.46
N MET A 19 27.59 -26.96 21.97
CA MET A 19 26.89 -26.11 21.02
C MET A 19 26.41 -24.86 21.76
N PHE A 20 27.15 -23.76 21.62
CA PHE A 20 26.66 -22.44 21.96
C PHE A 20 25.56 -22.08 20.97
N VAL A 21 24.31 -22.32 21.36
CA VAL A 21 23.13 -21.86 20.64
C VAL A 21 23.06 -20.35 20.86
N SER A 22 23.68 -19.57 19.98
CA SER A 22 23.47 -18.13 19.94
C SER A 22 22.04 -17.89 19.45
N GLY A 23 21.08 -17.84 20.38
CA GLY A 23 19.74 -17.40 20.08
C GLY A 23 19.80 -15.95 19.66
N CYS A 24 19.74 -15.69 18.35
CA CYS A 24 19.42 -14.37 17.81
C CYS A 24 18.02 -14.04 18.31
N ALA A 25 17.91 -13.32 19.43
CA ALA A 25 16.65 -12.72 19.81
C ALA A 25 16.29 -11.73 18.70
N GLU A 26 15.21 -12.01 17.97
CA GLU A 26 14.63 -11.03 17.05
C GLU A 26 14.34 -9.77 17.85
N ASP A 27 15.10 -8.70 17.59
CA ASP A 27 14.78 -7.38 18.09
C ASP A 27 13.34 -7.10 17.69
N LYS A 28 12.45 -7.07 18.68
CA LYS A 28 11.05 -6.70 18.48
C LYS A 28 11.07 -5.31 17.88
N LYS A 29 10.88 -5.21 16.56
CA LYS A 29 10.71 -3.92 15.89
C LYS A 29 9.58 -3.20 16.61
N SER A 30 9.92 -2.09 17.26
CA SER A 30 8.93 -1.25 17.92
C SER A 30 7.88 -0.88 16.90
N GLU A 31 6.65 -1.36 17.08
CA GLU A 31 5.54 -0.99 16.20
C GLU A 31 5.35 0.53 16.27
N THR A 32 5.22 1.18 15.11
CA THR A 32 4.90 2.62 15.05
C THR A 32 3.55 2.83 15.75
N PRO A 33 3.45 3.73 16.74
CA PRO A 33 2.19 3.98 17.42
C PRO A 33 1.14 4.52 16.44
N VAL A 34 -0.10 4.04 16.59
CA VAL A 34 -1.23 4.50 15.78
C VAL A 34 -1.59 5.94 16.18
N VAL A 35 -1.53 6.86 15.21
CA VAL A 35 -2.03 8.24 15.38
C VAL A 35 -3.55 8.21 15.31
N LYS A 36 -4.27 8.78 16.29
CA LYS A 36 -5.76 8.78 16.32
C LYS A 36 -6.37 10.15 15.99
N GLU A 37 -5.51 11.16 15.99
CA GLU A 37 -5.83 12.57 15.86
C GLU A 37 -5.64 13.01 14.41
N CYS A 38 -6.42 14.00 13.96
CA CYS A 38 -6.16 14.68 12.71
C CYS A 38 -4.90 15.53 12.91
N ALA A 39 -3.83 15.15 12.22
CA ALA A 39 -2.57 15.89 12.20
C ALA A 39 -2.27 16.26 10.75
N LEU A 40 -2.75 17.42 10.33
CA LEU A 40 -2.47 18.00 9.01
C LEU A 40 -1.52 19.20 9.18
N PRO A 41 -0.23 19.04 8.85
CA PRO A 41 0.69 20.16 8.82
C PRO A 41 0.20 21.29 7.91
N ALA A 42 0.47 22.54 8.30
CA ALA A 42 -0.03 23.72 7.59
C ALA A 42 0.46 23.80 6.14
N ASP A 43 1.67 23.31 5.85
CA ASP A 43 2.26 23.24 4.52
C ASP A 43 1.71 22.08 3.66
N GLN A 44 0.91 21.19 4.24
CA GLN A 44 0.22 20.09 3.56
C GLN A 44 -1.29 20.34 3.42
N SER A 45 -1.76 21.59 3.57
CA SER A 45 -3.19 21.93 3.60
C SER A 45 -3.98 21.54 2.33
N ALA A 46 -3.31 21.33 1.20
CA ALA A 46 -3.92 20.97 -0.07
C ALA A 46 -3.70 19.49 -0.44
N THR A 47 -3.18 18.68 0.49
CA THR A 47 -2.83 17.27 0.26
C THR A 47 -3.98 16.29 0.55
N LEU A 48 -5.20 16.79 0.76
CA LEU A 48 -6.41 15.98 0.91
C LEU A 48 -7.26 16.14 -0.36
N GLU A 49 -7.41 15.08 -1.14
CA GLU A 49 -8.07 15.11 -2.46
C GLU A 49 -9.60 15.02 -2.36
N GLY A 50 -10.10 14.41 -1.29
CA GLY A 50 -11.53 14.16 -1.08
C GLY A 50 -11.77 13.00 -0.14
N LYS A 51 -13.02 12.55 -0.03
CA LYS A 51 -13.39 11.40 0.81
C LYS A 51 -14.58 10.62 0.26
N TRP A 52 -14.73 9.38 0.72
CA TRP A 52 -15.93 8.59 0.46
C TRP A 52 -17.02 8.85 1.51
N ASN A 53 -18.23 9.16 1.05
CA ASN A 53 -19.38 9.32 1.94
C ASN A 53 -19.93 7.96 2.42
N VAL A 54 -19.71 6.90 1.65
CA VAL A 54 -20.09 5.53 1.98
C VAL A 54 -18.82 4.72 2.28
N LYS A 55 -18.86 3.91 3.34
CA LYS A 55 -17.77 3.02 3.77
C LYS A 55 -18.36 1.66 4.17
N PRO A 56 -17.59 0.55 4.08
CA PRO A 56 -16.25 0.43 3.50
C PRO A 56 -16.27 0.57 1.97
N VAL A 57 -15.18 1.09 1.40
CA VAL A 57 -14.96 1.19 -0.05
C VAL A 57 -14.81 -0.20 -0.64
N GLN A 58 -15.68 -0.54 -1.59
CA GLN A 58 -15.66 -1.85 -2.23
C GLN A 58 -14.57 -1.87 -3.30
N ILE A 59 -13.56 -2.72 -3.17
CA ILE A 59 -12.52 -2.90 -4.19
C ILE A 59 -12.68 -4.26 -4.88
N ALA A 60 -12.23 -4.37 -6.13
CA ALA A 60 -12.19 -5.62 -6.88
C ALA A 60 -10.96 -5.69 -7.79
N LEU A 61 -10.40 -6.88 -7.93
CA LEU A 61 -9.28 -7.14 -8.84
C LEU A 61 -9.79 -7.52 -10.23
N GLN A 62 -9.08 -7.15 -11.28
CA GLN A 62 -9.41 -7.64 -12.62
C GLN A 62 -9.36 -9.16 -12.66
N ALA A 63 -10.47 -9.78 -13.04
CA ALA A 63 -10.66 -11.23 -13.00
C ALA A 63 -9.57 -11.97 -13.79
N GLY A 64 -8.92 -12.93 -13.13
CA GLY A 64 -7.88 -13.78 -13.73
C GLY A 64 -6.58 -13.07 -14.13
N ALA A 65 -6.42 -11.77 -13.82
CA ALA A 65 -5.25 -11.02 -14.24
C ALA A 65 -4.05 -11.15 -13.28
N PHE A 66 -4.32 -11.26 -11.98
CA PHE A 66 -3.30 -11.29 -10.94
C PHE A 66 -2.97 -12.71 -10.48
N SER A 67 -1.69 -12.99 -10.19
CA SER A 67 -1.26 -14.24 -9.56
C SER A 67 -1.70 -14.30 -8.09
N ALA A 68 -1.61 -15.47 -7.44
CA ALA A 68 -1.95 -15.60 -6.03
C ALA A 68 -1.09 -14.70 -5.13
N GLU A 69 0.21 -14.60 -5.43
CA GLU A 69 1.18 -13.77 -4.71
C GLU A 69 0.86 -12.27 -4.88
N GLU A 70 0.53 -11.86 -6.11
CA GLU A 70 0.14 -10.48 -6.39
C GLU A 70 -1.18 -10.11 -5.68
N LYS A 71 -2.18 -11.00 -5.70
CA LYS A 71 -3.43 -10.82 -4.94
C LYS A 71 -3.12 -10.65 -3.45
N SER A 72 -2.29 -11.52 -2.88
CA SER A 72 -1.87 -11.41 -1.48
C SER A 72 -1.21 -10.06 -1.18
N ALA A 73 -0.32 -9.57 -2.04
CA ALA A 73 0.33 -8.27 -1.87
C ALA A 73 -0.67 -7.10 -1.89
N ILE A 74 -1.66 -7.14 -2.80
CA ILE A 74 -2.72 -6.13 -2.88
C ILE A 74 -3.60 -6.15 -1.63
N ILE A 75 -3.97 -7.35 -1.15
CA ILE A 75 -4.78 -7.49 0.06
C ILE A 75 -4.03 -7.02 1.31
N GLN A 76 -2.73 -7.31 1.44
CA GLN A 76 -1.92 -6.81 2.55
C GLN A 76 -1.81 -5.27 2.58
N ALA A 77 -1.82 -4.62 1.40
CA ALA A 77 -1.90 -3.16 1.32
C ALA A 77 -3.26 -2.65 1.84
N ALA A 78 -4.36 -3.27 1.44
CA ALA A 78 -5.69 -2.92 1.95
C ALA A 78 -5.82 -3.17 3.47
N ASP A 79 -5.23 -4.26 3.97
CA ASP A 79 -5.20 -4.61 5.39
C ASP A 79 -4.41 -3.62 6.23
N SER A 80 -3.35 -3.02 5.67
CA SER A 80 -2.58 -1.98 6.36
C SER A 80 -3.45 -0.75 6.63
N TRP A 81 -4.23 -0.32 5.64
CA TRP A 81 -5.21 0.76 5.80
C TRP A 81 -6.37 0.37 6.72
N ASN A 82 -6.91 -0.84 6.57
CA ASN A 82 -7.99 -1.34 7.44
C ASN A 82 -7.56 -1.43 8.91
N SER A 83 -6.38 -1.98 9.19
CA SER A 83 -5.82 -2.08 10.55
C SER A 83 -5.64 -0.71 11.19
N PHE A 84 -5.16 0.28 10.41
CA PHE A 84 -5.07 1.66 10.87
C PHE A 84 -6.45 2.25 11.23
N TYR A 85 -7.41 2.23 10.30
CA TYR A 85 -8.73 2.81 10.53
C TYR A 85 -9.52 2.07 11.62
N GLU A 86 -9.33 0.76 11.76
CA GLU A 86 -9.98 -0.03 12.82
C GLU A 86 -9.45 0.36 14.19
N LYS A 87 -8.12 0.52 14.34
CA LYS A 87 -7.48 0.96 15.60
C LYS A 87 -7.73 2.45 15.91
N SER A 88 -7.85 3.29 14.88
CA SER A 88 -8.01 4.74 15.02
C SER A 88 -9.48 5.13 15.25
N LEU A 89 -10.37 4.69 14.35
CA LEU A 89 -11.75 5.16 14.24
C LEU A 89 -12.81 4.03 14.35
N GLY A 90 -12.40 2.78 14.56
CA GLY A 90 -13.33 1.66 14.79
C GLY A 90 -14.05 1.14 13.55
N PHE A 91 -13.52 1.36 12.34
CA PHE A 91 -14.08 0.81 11.10
C PHE A 91 -13.00 0.37 10.10
N LYS A 92 -13.37 -0.49 9.15
CA LYS A 92 -12.52 -0.83 7.99
C LYS A 92 -12.82 0.11 6.82
N ILE A 93 -11.79 0.61 6.15
CA ILE A 93 -11.95 1.54 5.03
C ILE A 93 -12.15 0.82 3.70
N PHE A 94 -11.65 -0.41 3.56
CA PHE A 94 -11.74 -1.25 2.36
C PHE A 94 -12.46 -2.57 2.64
N GLU A 95 -13.26 -2.99 1.67
CA GLU A 95 -13.94 -4.30 1.63
C GLU A 95 -13.65 -4.97 0.29
N TYR A 96 -13.00 -6.12 0.35
CA TYR A 96 -12.49 -6.87 -0.79
C TYR A 96 -12.99 -8.31 -0.83
N GLY A 97 -13.93 -8.72 0.04
CA GLY A 97 -14.40 -10.10 0.15
C GLY A 97 -13.47 -10.99 0.99
N ASP A 98 -13.39 -12.26 0.63
CA ASP A 98 -12.55 -13.24 1.32
C ASP A 98 -11.06 -12.99 0.99
N PRO A 99 -10.15 -12.79 1.96
CA PRO A 99 -8.72 -12.60 1.70
C PRO A 99 -8.08 -13.73 0.87
N SER A 100 -8.56 -14.96 0.99
CA SER A 100 -8.06 -16.13 0.24
C SER A 100 -8.61 -16.21 -1.18
N SER A 101 -9.74 -15.54 -1.44
CA SER A 101 -10.40 -15.46 -2.73
C SER A 101 -11.01 -14.06 -2.89
N PRO A 102 -10.18 -13.02 -3.02
CA PRO A 102 -10.65 -11.65 -3.03
C PRO A 102 -11.56 -11.41 -4.23
N ARG A 103 -12.47 -10.44 -4.08
CA ARG A 103 -13.45 -10.08 -5.09
C ARG A 103 -12.75 -9.77 -6.41
N GLU A 104 -13.24 -10.41 -7.46
CA GLU A 104 -12.81 -10.15 -8.82
C GLU A 104 -13.93 -9.49 -9.63
N SER A 105 -13.54 -8.72 -10.64
CA SER A 105 -14.44 -8.06 -11.59
C SER A 105 -14.02 -8.38 -13.02
N GLY A 106 -14.97 -8.89 -13.81
CA GLY A 106 -14.81 -9.04 -15.27
C GLY A 106 -15.17 -7.77 -16.05
N GLY A 107 -15.51 -6.67 -15.35
CA GLY A 107 -15.90 -5.41 -15.98
C GLY A 107 -14.73 -4.76 -16.73
N ALA A 108 -14.93 -4.48 -18.02
CA ALA A 108 -13.94 -3.76 -18.82
C ALA A 108 -13.62 -2.38 -18.22
N LYS A 109 -12.40 -1.89 -18.46
CA LYS A 109 -12.01 -0.53 -18.07
C LYS A 109 -12.96 0.49 -18.71
N PRO A 110 -13.58 1.41 -17.95
CA PRO A 110 -14.48 2.39 -18.52
C PRO A 110 -13.72 3.38 -19.41
N ALA A 111 -14.27 3.68 -20.59
CA ALA A 111 -13.70 4.70 -21.48
C ALA A 111 -13.83 6.13 -20.91
N GLN A 112 -14.84 6.36 -20.07
CA GLN A 112 -15.08 7.63 -19.38
C GLN A 112 -15.40 7.37 -17.91
N LEU A 113 -14.37 7.40 -17.06
CA LEU A 113 -14.50 7.05 -15.64
C LEU A 113 -15.60 7.87 -14.94
N CYS A 114 -15.57 9.20 -15.08
CA CYS A 114 -16.44 10.10 -14.32
C CYS A 114 -17.86 10.25 -14.87
N ALA A 115 -18.20 9.54 -15.97
CA ALA A 115 -19.56 9.46 -16.50
C ALA A 115 -20.47 8.56 -15.65
N THR A 116 -19.89 7.74 -14.77
CA THR A 116 -20.61 6.80 -13.90
C THR A 116 -20.38 7.11 -12.42
N SER A 117 -21.15 6.44 -11.56
CA SER A 117 -21.02 6.46 -10.10
C SER A 117 -21.12 5.02 -9.59
N ILE A 118 -20.22 4.63 -8.70
CA ILE A 118 -20.33 3.38 -7.92
C ILE A 118 -21.05 3.59 -6.59
N ILE A 119 -21.60 4.78 -6.37
CA ILE A 119 -22.45 5.10 -5.23
C ILE A 119 -23.89 5.29 -5.72
N ALA A 120 -24.84 4.60 -5.08
CA ALA A 120 -26.27 4.77 -5.27
C ALA A 120 -26.94 4.96 -3.89
N GLY A 121 -27.34 6.19 -3.59
CA GLY A 121 -27.83 6.56 -2.26
C GLY A 121 -26.71 6.50 -1.21
N ASP A 122 -26.93 5.72 -0.16
CA ASP A 122 -26.03 5.51 0.97
C ASP A 122 -25.20 4.22 0.84
N LYS A 123 -25.19 3.60 -0.35
CA LYS A 123 -24.54 2.30 -0.59
C LYS A 123 -23.68 2.31 -1.84
N PHE A 124 -22.69 1.41 -1.86
CA PHE A 124 -21.96 1.09 -3.08
C PHE A 124 -22.86 0.26 -4.02
N SER A 125 -22.98 0.69 -5.26
CA SER A 125 -23.59 -0.05 -6.38
C SER A 125 -22.56 -0.75 -7.27
N GLY A 126 -21.26 -0.48 -7.04
CA GLY A 126 -20.16 -1.11 -7.76
C GLY A 126 -18.86 -1.05 -6.95
N THR A 127 -17.73 -1.30 -7.63
CA THR A 127 -16.41 -1.45 -7.03
C THR A 127 -15.40 -0.50 -7.64
N VAL A 128 -14.39 -0.10 -6.86
CA VAL A 128 -13.14 0.44 -7.37
C VAL A 128 -12.34 -0.72 -7.94
N ASN A 129 -12.20 -0.76 -9.27
CA ASN A 129 -11.53 -1.84 -9.96
C ASN A 129 -10.02 -1.56 -10.06
N ILE A 130 -9.21 -2.60 -9.81
CA ILE A 130 -7.77 -2.61 -9.95
C ILE A 130 -7.41 -3.39 -11.22
N TYR A 131 -6.85 -2.70 -12.22
CA TYR A 131 -6.53 -3.24 -13.54
C TYR A 131 -5.03 -3.53 -13.69
N LYS A 132 -4.71 -4.68 -14.27
CA LYS A 132 -3.34 -5.07 -14.64
C LYS A 132 -3.16 -4.81 -16.13
N LEU A 133 -2.37 -3.81 -16.49
CA LEU A 133 -2.25 -3.38 -17.89
C LEU A 133 -0.96 -3.89 -18.52
N ALA A 134 -1.12 -4.83 -19.46
CA ALA A 134 -0.03 -5.25 -20.35
C ALA A 134 0.27 -4.23 -21.46
N GLN A 135 -0.66 -3.31 -21.71
CA GLN A 135 -0.50 -2.17 -22.61
C GLN A 135 -0.87 -0.90 -21.85
N TRP A 136 0.12 -0.06 -21.59
CA TRP A 136 -0.03 1.16 -20.82
C TRP A 136 -0.62 2.28 -21.68
N SER A 137 -1.80 2.77 -21.31
CA SER A 137 -2.50 3.81 -22.08
C SER A 137 -2.07 5.24 -21.75
N SER A 138 -1.36 5.45 -20.65
CA SER A 138 -0.87 6.78 -20.27
C SER A 138 0.40 7.12 -21.05
N SER A 139 0.55 8.39 -21.43
CA SER A 139 1.76 8.90 -22.08
C SER A 139 2.97 8.93 -21.13
N ASN A 140 2.73 8.87 -19.81
CA ASN A 140 3.79 8.78 -18.82
C ASN A 140 4.15 7.31 -18.54
N HIS A 141 5.13 6.79 -19.28
CA HIS A 141 5.69 5.44 -19.09
C HIS A 141 6.56 5.28 -17.83
N GLN A 142 6.83 6.36 -17.09
CA GLN A 142 7.51 6.27 -15.79
C GLN A 142 6.53 6.03 -14.63
N ALA A 143 5.22 6.16 -14.87
CA ALA A 143 4.20 5.84 -13.88
C ALA A 143 4.11 4.31 -13.71
N ILE A 144 4.34 3.84 -12.48
CA ILE A 144 4.23 2.42 -12.10
C ILE A 144 2.76 2.02 -11.95
N ALA A 145 1.97 2.91 -11.36
CA ALA A 145 0.54 2.80 -11.25
C ALA A 145 -0.10 4.20 -11.35
N LEU A 146 -1.42 4.21 -11.50
CA LEU A 146 -2.21 5.44 -11.52
C LEU A 146 -3.56 5.17 -10.85
N THR A 147 -3.86 5.96 -9.83
CA THR A 147 -5.22 6.08 -9.28
C THR A 147 -5.94 7.25 -9.95
N SER A 148 -7.07 6.95 -10.59
CA SER A 148 -7.96 7.97 -11.15
C SER A 148 -9.19 8.11 -10.26
N LEU A 149 -9.47 9.34 -9.82
CA LEU A 149 -10.59 9.68 -8.93
C LEU A 149 -11.60 10.56 -9.67
N CYS A 150 -12.88 10.41 -9.33
CA CYS A 150 -13.95 11.29 -9.79
C CYS A 150 -14.62 11.97 -8.59
N PRO A 151 -14.12 13.15 -8.20
CA PRO A 151 -14.73 13.93 -7.14
C PRO A 151 -16.01 14.64 -7.62
N THR A 152 -16.94 14.84 -6.71
CA THR A 152 -18.03 15.82 -6.81
C THR A 152 -17.78 16.95 -5.83
N ALA A 153 -18.25 18.15 -6.16
CA ALA A 153 -18.09 19.30 -5.27
C ALA A 153 -18.70 19.01 -3.89
N GLY A 154 -17.95 19.32 -2.83
CA GLY A 154 -18.32 19.08 -1.44
C GLY A 154 -17.55 20.01 -0.51
N LYS A 155 -18.02 20.12 0.74
CA LYS A 155 -17.34 20.88 1.81
C LYS A 155 -17.24 20.01 3.08
N PRO A 156 -16.14 20.11 3.85
CA PRO A 156 -14.93 20.89 3.54
C PRO A 156 -14.09 20.28 2.41
N LEU A 157 -14.35 19.03 2.05
CA LEU A 157 -13.65 18.30 0.98
C LEU A 157 -14.64 17.80 -0.08
N PRO A 158 -14.18 17.58 -1.33
CA PRO A 158 -14.95 16.88 -2.35
C PRO A 158 -15.32 15.46 -1.91
N ALA A 159 -16.44 14.95 -2.44
CA ALA A 159 -16.85 13.57 -2.22
C ALA A 159 -16.52 12.71 -3.45
N PHE A 160 -15.93 11.54 -3.26
CA PHE A 160 -15.69 10.61 -4.38
C PHE A 160 -16.96 9.87 -4.75
N LYS A 161 -17.23 9.77 -6.06
CA LYS A 161 -18.32 8.94 -6.61
C LYS A 161 -17.83 7.75 -7.44
N MET A 162 -16.58 7.76 -7.87
CA MET A 162 -15.94 6.74 -8.70
C MET A 162 -14.43 6.81 -8.55
N ALA A 163 -13.76 5.66 -8.61
CA ALA A 163 -12.31 5.57 -8.73
C ALA A 163 -11.92 4.31 -9.51
N MET A 164 -10.72 4.29 -10.09
CA MET A 164 -10.07 3.09 -10.60
C MET A 164 -8.56 3.16 -10.35
N LEU A 165 -7.92 1.99 -10.29
CA LEU A 165 -6.47 1.87 -10.17
C LEU A 165 -5.95 1.09 -11.38
N GLU A 166 -4.92 1.61 -12.04
CA GLU A 166 -4.24 0.96 -13.16
C GLU A 166 -2.79 0.65 -12.80
N VAL A 167 -2.30 -0.56 -13.07
CA VAL A 167 -0.92 -0.97 -12.80
C VAL A 167 -0.18 -1.26 -14.11
N ASN A 168 0.98 -0.62 -14.29
CA ASN A 168 1.77 -0.68 -15.52
C ASN A 168 2.65 -1.94 -15.58
N TYR A 169 2.09 -3.05 -16.05
CA TYR A 169 2.83 -4.28 -16.31
C TYR A 169 3.50 -4.30 -17.70
N GLN A 170 3.37 -3.22 -18.48
CA GLN A 170 4.13 -3.07 -19.72
C GLN A 170 5.59 -2.71 -19.41
N ASP A 171 5.79 -1.74 -18.52
CA ASP A 171 7.11 -1.15 -18.26
C ASP A 171 7.71 -1.57 -16.91
N PHE A 172 6.93 -2.23 -16.04
CA PHE A 172 7.35 -2.72 -14.72
C PHE A 172 6.87 -4.15 -14.49
N PHE A 173 7.41 -4.80 -13.46
CA PHE A 173 7.00 -6.16 -13.02
C PHE A 173 7.19 -7.27 -14.08
N VAL A 174 7.94 -7.00 -15.15
CA VAL A 174 8.27 -7.94 -16.22
C VAL A 174 9.78 -8.10 -16.37
N SER A 175 10.21 -9.26 -16.86
CA SER A 175 11.64 -9.58 -16.99
C SER A 175 12.42 -8.50 -17.74
N GLY A 176 13.58 -8.12 -17.21
CA GLY A 176 14.45 -7.08 -17.79
C GLY A 176 14.00 -5.63 -17.54
N LYS A 177 12.91 -5.43 -16.79
CA LYS A 177 12.45 -4.12 -16.34
C LYS A 177 12.60 -3.96 -14.83
N LYS A 178 12.43 -2.72 -14.36
CA LYS A 178 12.38 -2.41 -12.93
C LYS A 178 11.28 -3.22 -12.23
N GLN A 179 11.59 -3.67 -11.02
CA GLN A 179 10.74 -4.51 -10.18
C GLN A 179 10.39 -3.74 -8.90
N PRO A 180 9.44 -2.80 -8.96
CA PRO A 180 8.97 -2.14 -7.76
C PRO A 180 8.30 -3.16 -6.82
N ASP A 181 8.26 -2.85 -5.52
CA ASP A 181 7.57 -3.69 -4.55
C ASP A 181 6.05 -3.52 -4.68
N LEU A 182 5.33 -4.52 -5.19
CA LEU A 182 3.90 -4.41 -5.49
C LEU A 182 3.07 -3.99 -4.27
N GLN A 183 3.33 -4.54 -3.10
CA GLN A 183 2.61 -4.16 -1.88
C GLN A 183 2.80 -2.67 -1.56
N SER A 184 4.02 -2.15 -1.68
CA SER A 184 4.31 -0.74 -1.46
C SER A 184 3.59 0.17 -2.46
N ILE A 185 3.56 -0.22 -3.75
CA ILE A 185 2.80 0.51 -4.78
C ILE A 185 1.32 0.51 -4.44
N MET A 186 0.75 -0.67 -4.13
CA MET A 186 -0.67 -0.77 -3.82
C MET A 186 -1.02 0.01 -2.55
N LEU A 187 -0.15 0.04 -1.55
CA LEU A 187 -0.38 0.81 -0.32
C LEU A 187 -0.46 2.32 -0.61
N HIS A 188 0.41 2.81 -1.49
CA HIS A 188 0.43 4.20 -1.97
C HIS A 188 -0.83 4.54 -2.77
N GLU A 189 -1.15 3.75 -3.80
CA GLU A 189 -2.33 3.99 -4.64
C GLU A 189 -3.63 3.88 -3.84
N MET A 190 -3.70 2.97 -2.87
CA MET A 190 -4.82 2.92 -1.94
C MET A 190 -4.90 4.15 -1.03
N GLY A 191 -3.79 4.83 -0.74
CA GLY A 191 -3.80 6.13 -0.07
C GLY A 191 -4.52 7.20 -0.89
N HIS A 192 -4.34 7.22 -2.21
CA HIS A 192 -5.14 8.06 -3.12
C HIS A 192 -6.62 7.67 -3.08
N ILE A 193 -6.94 6.38 -3.09
CA ILE A 193 -8.34 5.93 -2.95
C ILE A 193 -8.93 6.37 -1.60
N VAL A 194 -8.16 6.31 -0.51
CA VAL A 194 -8.59 6.82 0.81
C VAL A 194 -8.87 8.32 0.76
N GLY A 195 -8.10 9.07 -0.03
CA GLY A 195 -8.29 10.49 -0.29
C GLY A 195 -7.07 11.37 -0.03
N LEU A 196 -5.88 10.79 0.05
CA LEU A 196 -4.62 11.51 0.24
C LEU A 196 -3.95 11.79 -1.10
N ASP A 197 -3.48 13.02 -1.31
CA ASP A 197 -2.49 13.34 -2.34
C ASP A 197 -1.09 12.99 -1.80
N HIS A 198 -0.06 13.19 -2.60
CA HIS A 198 1.33 13.03 -2.20
C HIS A 198 1.70 13.88 -0.97
N SER A 199 2.63 13.38 -0.15
CA SER A 199 3.16 14.10 1.02
C SER A 199 3.94 15.36 0.65
N CYS A 200 4.41 15.47 -0.59
CA CYS A 200 5.05 16.64 -1.16
C CYS A 200 4.77 16.71 -2.66
N ASN A 201 5.06 17.84 -3.30
CA ASN A 201 4.97 17.99 -4.73
C ASN A 201 6.38 18.14 -5.34
N THR A 202 6.60 17.53 -6.51
CA THR A 202 7.88 17.64 -7.24
C THR A 202 8.10 19.01 -7.89
N THR A 203 7.06 19.85 -7.89
CA THR A 203 7.08 21.25 -8.34
C THR A 203 6.45 22.13 -7.26
N GLN A 204 6.72 23.45 -7.31
CA GLN A 204 6.11 24.38 -6.35
C GLN A 204 4.60 24.42 -6.54
N LYS A 205 3.83 23.98 -5.52
CA LYS A 205 2.36 23.98 -5.50
C LYS A 205 1.88 24.49 -4.14
N SER A 206 0.91 25.40 -4.14
CA SER A 206 0.36 25.94 -2.89
C SER A 206 -0.28 24.84 -2.04
N GLY A 207 -0.01 24.82 -0.74
CA GLY A 207 -0.48 23.80 0.20
C GLY A 207 0.21 22.43 0.05
N PHE A 208 1.37 22.39 -0.62
CA PHE A 208 2.28 21.25 -0.68
C PHE A 208 3.71 21.72 -0.37
N PRO A 209 4.49 20.96 0.42
CA PRO A 209 5.94 21.17 0.49
C PRO A 209 6.61 20.68 -0.80
N LEU A 210 7.78 21.24 -1.14
CA LEU A 210 8.56 20.83 -2.30
C LEU A 210 9.41 19.59 -1.99
N CYS A 211 9.28 18.52 -2.78
CA CYS A 211 9.98 17.25 -2.50
C CYS A 211 11.52 17.35 -2.55
N SER A 212 12.06 18.36 -3.23
CA SER A 212 13.50 18.62 -3.33
C SER A 212 14.02 19.59 -2.27
N ASP A 213 13.19 20.04 -1.34
CA ASP A 213 13.61 20.91 -0.24
C ASP A 213 14.55 20.12 0.71
N PRO A 214 15.81 20.56 0.94
CA PRO A 214 16.71 19.90 1.88
C PRO A 214 16.22 19.97 3.34
N ALA A 215 15.28 20.86 3.66
CA ALA A 215 14.64 20.97 4.96
C ALA A 215 13.30 20.21 5.04
N LEU A 216 12.95 19.40 4.03
CA LEU A 216 11.74 18.57 4.07
C LEU A 216 11.79 17.65 5.31
N PRO A 217 10.73 17.65 6.15
CA PRO A 217 10.68 16.77 7.31
C PRO A 217 10.90 15.29 6.93
N PRO A 218 11.74 14.54 7.67
CA PRO A 218 12.02 13.14 7.34
C PRO A 218 10.78 12.24 7.26
N ASP A 219 9.75 12.54 8.05
CA ASP A 219 8.48 11.79 8.05
C ASP A 219 7.68 11.99 6.75
N TYR A 220 7.87 13.09 6.02
CA TYR A 220 7.23 13.31 4.72
C TYR A 220 7.90 12.48 3.63
N PHE A 221 9.23 12.32 3.71
CA PHE A 221 10.01 11.49 2.79
C PHE A 221 9.77 9.99 3.03
N GLN A 222 9.65 9.59 4.29
CA GLN A 222 9.39 8.20 4.68
C GLN A 222 7.93 7.78 4.49
N ALA A 223 7.01 8.76 4.37
CA ALA A 223 5.60 8.53 4.13
C ALA A 223 5.38 7.61 2.92
N VAL A 224 4.37 6.75 3.04
CA VAL A 224 3.90 5.95 1.91
C VAL A 224 3.50 6.88 0.76
N MET A 225 2.89 8.03 1.06
CA MET A 225 2.46 9.02 0.07
C MET A 225 3.60 9.87 -0.54
N TYR A 226 4.88 9.59 -0.27
CA TYR A 226 5.96 10.29 -0.98
C TYR A 226 6.01 9.87 -2.47
N PRO A 227 6.04 10.81 -3.44
CA PRO A 227 5.77 10.53 -4.85
C PRO A 227 6.94 9.86 -5.60
N VAL A 228 8.07 9.63 -4.94
CA VAL A 228 9.25 9.04 -5.56
C VAL A 228 9.55 7.70 -4.91
N ILE A 229 9.72 6.70 -5.77
CA ILE A 229 10.18 5.36 -5.42
C ILE A 229 11.62 5.21 -5.87
N LEU A 230 12.48 4.88 -4.92
CA LEU A 230 13.88 4.59 -5.14
C LEU A 230 14.05 3.15 -5.60
N PHE A 231 15.03 2.95 -6.47
CA PHE A 231 15.42 1.63 -6.97
C PHE A 231 16.88 1.38 -6.63
N ASP A 232 17.21 0.15 -6.27
CA ASP A 232 18.60 -0.27 -6.11
C ASP A 232 19.31 -0.46 -7.46
N SER A 233 20.58 -0.85 -7.43
CA SER A 233 21.36 -1.12 -8.64
C SER A 233 20.85 -2.31 -9.46
N GLY A 234 20.05 -3.20 -8.86
CA GLY A 234 19.38 -4.31 -9.54
C GLY A 234 18.04 -3.92 -10.16
N GLY A 235 17.57 -2.69 -9.94
CA GLY A 235 16.26 -2.24 -10.40
C GLY A 235 15.11 -2.71 -9.51
N PHE A 236 15.38 -3.19 -8.29
CA PHE A 236 14.35 -3.51 -7.30
C PHE A 236 13.95 -2.25 -6.55
N GLY A 237 12.64 -2.02 -6.44
CA GLY A 237 12.11 -0.87 -5.71
C GLY A 237 12.27 -1.03 -4.20
N GLU A 238 12.40 0.10 -3.51
CA GLU A 238 12.35 0.12 -2.04
C GLU A 238 11.02 -0.44 -1.50
N GLN A 239 11.05 -0.93 -0.27
CA GLN A 239 9.86 -1.42 0.43
C GLN A 239 9.34 -0.37 1.40
N ARG A 240 8.10 0.07 1.21
CA ARG A 240 7.31 0.95 2.07
C ARG A 240 5.96 0.30 2.37
N ARG A 241 6.00 -0.79 3.15
CA ARG A 241 4.84 -1.65 3.44
C ARG A 241 4.13 -1.29 4.75
N SER A 242 4.40 -0.12 5.32
CA SER A 242 3.84 0.31 6.59
C SER A 242 3.56 1.81 6.57
N LEU A 243 2.39 2.19 7.06
CA LEU A 243 1.97 3.59 7.18
C LEU A 243 2.86 4.30 8.20
N GLN A 244 3.27 5.53 7.87
CA GLN A 244 4.02 6.40 8.78
C GLN A 244 3.08 7.37 9.50
N THR A 245 3.63 8.11 10.48
CA THR A 245 2.88 9.11 11.23
C THR A 245 2.27 10.19 10.33
N ASN A 246 2.97 10.62 9.27
CA ASN A 246 2.43 11.57 8.30
C ASN A 246 1.20 11.02 7.55
N ASP A 247 1.27 9.76 7.10
CA ASP A 247 0.15 9.10 6.42
C ASP A 247 -1.07 9.00 7.34
N MET A 248 -0.87 8.49 8.57
CA MET A 248 -1.93 8.27 9.55
C MET A 248 -2.59 9.59 10.02
N GLY A 249 -1.79 10.60 10.34
CA GLY A 249 -2.27 11.90 10.81
C GLY A 249 -3.15 12.61 9.78
N ARG A 250 -2.73 12.60 8.51
CA ARG A 250 -3.49 13.18 7.40
C ARG A 250 -4.74 12.35 7.08
N ALA A 251 -4.65 11.03 7.13
CA ALA A 251 -5.77 10.13 6.91
C ALA A 251 -6.91 10.34 7.92
N ASN A 252 -6.60 10.57 9.20
CA ASN A 252 -7.61 10.88 10.22
C ASN A 252 -8.40 12.16 9.91
N CYS A 253 -7.76 13.16 9.28
CA CYS A 253 -8.43 14.41 8.89
C CYS A 253 -9.56 14.20 7.85
N LEU A 254 -9.60 13.06 7.17
CA LEU A 254 -10.64 12.76 6.18
C LEU A 254 -11.94 12.26 6.83
N TYR A 255 -11.85 11.48 7.92
CA TYR A 255 -12.97 10.67 8.41
C TYR A 255 -13.28 10.80 9.91
N GLN A 256 -12.58 11.66 10.66
CA GLN A 256 -12.85 11.84 12.09
C GLN A 256 -14.30 12.24 12.40
N ASP A 257 -14.90 13.14 11.61
CA ASP A 257 -16.31 13.56 11.80
C ASP A 257 -17.32 12.40 11.62
N SER A 258 -16.92 11.30 10.95
CA SER A 258 -17.78 10.13 10.77
C SER A 258 -17.82 9.22 12.00
N ALA A 259 -16.83 9.31 12.90
CA ALA A 259 -16.73 8.42 14.05
C ALA A 259 -17.72 8.77 15.17
N THR A 260 -18.22 10.01 15.20
CA THR A 260 -19.16 10.50 16.24
C THR A 260 -20.64 10.35 15.86
N ALA A 261 -20.95 9.80 14.69
CA ALA A 261 -22.31 9.76 14.12
C ALA A 261 -23.05 8.42 14.34
N ASN A 262 -22.46 7.47 15.06
CA ASN A 262 -23.08 6.21 15.48
C ASN A 262 -23.36 6.22 16.99
#